data_AF-C7Q3Y2-F1
#
_entry.id   AF-C7Q3Y2-F1
#
_cell.length_a   1.000
_cell.length_b   1.000
_cell.length_c   1.000
_cell.angle_alpha   90.00
_cell.angle_beta   90.00
_cell.angle_gamma   90.00
#
_symmetry.space_group_name_H-M   'P 1'
#
loop_
_entity.id
_entity.type
_entity.pdbx_description
1 polymer ?
#
loop_
_entity_poly.entity_id
_entity_poly.type
_entity_poly.pdbx_seq_one_letter_code
_entity_poly.pdbx_strand_id
1 'polypeptide(L)'
;MTVDLNDPEYTLVLALEGFRQAAARYQVAVDASEDAAVVFTPLAEALMWAISIDETFFKVDDQPYRDARDGDADGRYLQALRYARNRCTHQLALVAERKGLAPPFRPPITLGLLFRWRPVSELPPPDPRFRDPRGETAYDELLAKNPADQAIVHADAWFVRWSAQRI
;
A
#
# COMPACT_ATOMS: atom_id res chain seq x y z
N MET A 1 7.33 -25.84 -19.62
CA MET A 1 6.71 -25.99 -18.30
C MET A 1 5.43 -25.19 -18.32
N THR A 2 4.27 -25.83 -18.29
CA THR A 2 2.96 -25.17 -18.20
C THR A 2 2.68 -24.90 -16.73
N VAL A 3 2.60 -23.62 -16.37
CA VAL A 3 2.20 -23.20 -15.02
C VAL A 3 0.68 -23.22 -14.96
N ASP A 4 0.09 -23.81 -13.92
CA ASP A 4 -1.34 -23.68 -13.67
C ASP A 4 -1.63 -22.23 -13.27
N LEU A 5 -2.36 -21.50 -14.13
CA LEU A 5 -2.69 -20.09 -13.89
C LEU A 5 -3.65 -19.91 -12.70
N ASN A 6 -4.23 -21.00 -12.17
CA ASN A 6 -5.05 -20.98 -10.96
C ASN A 6 -4.28 -21.32 -9.69
N ASP A 7 -2.95 -21.54 -9.78
CA ASP A 7 -2.13 -21.75 -8.60
C ASP A 7 -1.96 -20.42 -7.81
N PRO A 8 -2.53 -20.32 -6.60
CA PRO A 8 -2.44 -19.11 -5.79
C PRO A 8 -0.99 -18.79 -5.39
N GLU A 9 -0.09 -19.78 -5.29
CA GLU A 9 1.30 -19.54 -4.93
C GLU A 9 2.06 -18.89 -6.09
N TYR A 10 1.85 -19.34 -7.33
CA TYR A 10 2.42 -18.70 -8.50
C TYR A 10 1.91 -17.27 -8.68
N THR A 11 0.60 -17.05 -8.50
CA THR A 11 0.03 -15.70 -8.61
C THR A 11 0.51 -14.77 -7.49
N LEU A 12 0.79 -15.29 -6.28
CA LEU A 12 1.42 -14.52 -5.20
C LEU A 12 2.83 -14.03 -5.57
N VAL A 13 3.67 -14.89 -6.19
CA VAL A 13 5.01 -14.49 -6.64
C VAL A 13 4.92 -13.34 -7.64
N LEU A 14 4.00 -13.43 -8.61
CA LEU A 14 3.78 -12.36 -9.58
C LEU A 14 3.26 -11.07 -8.93
N ALA A 15 2.36 -11.19 -7.96
CA ALA A 15 1.80 -10.03 -7.27
C ALA A 15 2.85 -9.31 -6.40
N LEU A 16 3.72 -10.06 -5.71
CA LEU A 16 4.85 -9.51 -4.95
C LEU A 16 5.82 -8.75 -5.85
N GLU A 17 6.13 -9.30 -7.02
CA GLU A 17 6.97 -8.62 -8.01
C GLU A 17 6.28 -7.36 -8.56
N GLY A 18 4.98 -7.45 -8.89
CA GLY A 18 4.19 -6.30 -9.33
C GLY A 18 4.16 -5.16 -8.31
N PHE A 19 4.01 -5.50 -7.02
CA PHE A 19 4.09 -4.55 -5.91
C PHE A 19 5.45 -3.85 -5.86
N ARG A 20 6.56 -4.62 -5.90
CA ARG A 20 7.92 -4.08 -5.84
C ARG A 20 8.23 -3.15 -7.02
N GLN A 21 7.81 -3.53 -8.23
CA GLN A 21 7.99 -2.69 -9.41
C GLN A 21 7.17 -1.39 -9.33
N ALA A 22 5.93 -1.46 -8.85
CA ALA A 22 5.10 -0.26 -8.65
C ALA A 22 5.69 0.66 -7.57
N ALA A 23 6.17 0.08 -6.45
CA ALA A 23 6.86 0.82 -5.39
C ALA A 23 8.15 1.49 -5.88
N ALA A 24 8.92 0.83 -6.76
CA ALA A 24 10.11 1.42 -7.37
C ALA A 24 9.76 2.57 -8.32
N ARG A 25 8.72 2.42 -9.15
CA ARG A 25 8.21 3.52 -10.01
C ARG A 25 7.72 4.70 -9.18
N TYR A 26 7.06 4.44 -8.04
CA TYR A 26 6.63 5.49 -7.13
C TYR A 26 7.82 6.28 -6.59
N GLN A 27 8.88 5.58 -6.15
CA GLN A 27 10.09 6.25 -5.66
C GLN A 27 10.72 7.14 -6.73
N VAL A 28 10.91 6.61 -7.94
CA VAL A 28 11.43 7.40 -9.07
C VAL A 28 10.54 8.60 -9.38
N ALA A 29 9.21 8.45 -9.33
CA ALA A 29 8.28 9.54 -9.58
C ALA A 29 8.37 10.65 -8.53
N VAL A 30 8.50 10.28 -7.24
CA VAL A 30 8.68 11.24 -6.14
C VAL A 30 9.97 12.03 -6.30
N ASP A 31 11.06 11.37 -6.70
CA ASP A 31 12.37 12.00 -6.86
C ASP A 31 12.44 12.88 -8.13
N ALA A 32 11.69 12.54 -9.17
CA ALA A 32 11.77 13.19 -10.48
C ALA A 32 10.70 14.26 -10.75
N SER A 33 9.60 14.30 -9.99
CA SER A 33 8.45 15.14 -10.31
C SER A 33 7.77 15.77 -9.10
N GLU A 34 7.45 17.06 -9.24
CA GLU A 34 6.59 17.78 -8.31
C GLU A 34 5.09 17.60 -8.62
N ASP A 35 4.76 17.05 -9.78
CA ASP A 35 3.38 16.83 -10.22
C ASP A 35 2.78 15.64 -9.47
N ALA A 36 1.76 15.92 -8.67
CA ALA A 36 1.03 14.91 -7.91
C ALA A 36 0.41 13.83 -8.81
N ALA A 37 0.03 14.14 -10.05
CA ALA A 37 -0.53 13.15 -10.98
C ALA A 37 0.50 12.09 -11.39
N VAL A 38 1.76 12.52 -11.61
CA VAL A 38 2.88 11.63 -11.94
C VAL A 38 3.20 10.69 -10.79
N VAL A 39 3.13 11.18 -9.55
CA VAL A 39 3.39 10.40 -8.34
C VAL A 39 2.20 9.49 -7.97
N PHE A 40 0.98 9.95 -8.22
CA PHE A 40 -0.23 9.25 -7.82
C PHE A 40 -0.43 7.93 -8.57
N THR A 41 -0.12 7.90 -9.86
CA THR A 41 -0.32 6.70 -10.70
C THR A 41 0.43 5.47 -10.15
N PRO A 42 1.77 5.49 -9.95
CA PRO A 42 2.48 4.35 -9.39
C PRO A 42 2.13 4.07 -7.92
N LEU A 43 1.71 5.08 -7.14
CA LEU A 43 1.20 4.87 -5.79
C LEU A 43 -0.10 4.03 -5.82
N ALA A 44 -1.04 4.38 -6.68
CA ALA A 44 -2.29 3.64 -6.84
C ALA A 44 -2.05 2.21 -7.34
N GLU A 45 -1.08 2.00 -8.23
CA GLU A 45 -0.64 0.66 -8.66
C GLU A 45 -0.08 -0.15 -7.47
N ALA A 46 0.79 0.44 -6.65
CA ALA A 46 1.35 -0.24 -5.48
C ALA A 46 0.25 -0.63 -4.48
N LEU A 47 -0.72 0.25 -4.24
CA LEU A 47 -1.90 -0.05 -3.42
C LEU A 47 -2.72 -1.22 -3.97
N MET A 48 -2.95 -1.25 -5.29
CA MET A 48 -3.67 -2.33 -5.94
C MET A 48 -2.99 -3.68 -5.72
N TRP A 49 -1.67 -3.74 -5.90
CA TRP A 49 -0.91 -4.97 -5.67
C TRP A 49 -0.89 -5.36 -4.20
N ALA A 50 -0.65 -4.43 -3.28
CA ALA A 50 -0.62 -4.71 -1.85
C ALA A 50 -1.92 -5.37 -1.35
N ILE A 51 -3.08 -4.86 -1.77
CA ILE A 51 -4.37 -5.42 -1.37
C ILE A 51 -4.68 -6.75 -2.08
N SER A 52 -4.22 -6.91 -3.33
CA SER A 52 -4.35 -8.20 -4.03
C SER A 52 -3.52 -9.29 -3.35
N ILE A 53 -2.31 -8.96 -2.88
CA ILE A 53 -1.46 -9.87 -2.09
C ILE A 53 -2.14 -10.21 -0.76
N ASP A 54 -2.61 -9.20 -0.02
CA ASP A 54 -3.29 -9.37 1.27
C ASP A 54 -4.52 -10.29 1.17
N GLU A 55 -5.36 -10.07 0.16
CA GLU A 55 -6.53 -10.91 -0.10
C GLU A 55 -6.14 -12.33 -0.52
N THR A 56 -5.03 -12.50 -1.24
CA THR A 56 -4.59 -13.82 -1.70
C THR A 56 -3.98 -14.62 -0.55
N PHE A 57 -3.15 -14.02 0.29
CA PHE A 57 -2.69 -14.67 1.53
C PHE A 57 -3.88 -15.07 2.41
N PHE A 58 -4.89 -14.21 2.56
CA PHE A 58 -6.11 -14.58 3.28
C PHE A 58 -6.86 -15.75 2.62
N LYS A 59 -6.91 -15.86 1.28
CA LYS A 59 -7.56 -17.00 0.61
C LYS A 59 -6.81 -18.32 0.83
N VAL A 60 -5.49 -18.27 0.94
CA VAL A 60 -4.65 -19.47 1.07
C VAL A 60 -4.54 -19.93 2.53
N ASP A 61 -4.35 -18.98 3.45
CA ASP A 61 -4.03 -19.26 4.85
C ASP A 61 -5.17 -18.93 5.82
N ASP A 62 -6.22 -18.24 5.35
CA ASP A 62 -7.42 -17.86 6.09
C ASP A 62 -7.14 -17.14 7.42
N GLN A 63 -7.75 -17.60 8.52
CA GLN A 63 -7.72 -16.93 9.81
C GLN A 63 -6.29 -16.80 10.41
N PRO A 64 -5.41 -17.83 10.35
CA PRO A 64 -4.01 -17.68 10.75
C PRO A 64 -3.29 -16.48 10.16
N TYR A 65 -3.46 -16.22 8.86
CA TYR A 65 -2.85 -15.05 8.22
C TYR A 65 -3.42 -13.75 8.77
N ARG A 66 -4.75 -13.68 8.91
CA ARG A 66 -5.41 -12.47 9.42
C ARG A 66 -4.95 -12.14 10.83
N ASP A 67 -4.91 -13.13 11.73
CA ASP A 67 -4.50 -12.93 13.11
C ASP A 67 -3.04 -12.48 13.21
N ALA A 68 -2.15 -13.08 12.40
CA ALA A 68 -0.75 -12.69 12.35
C ALA A 68 -0.57 -11.27 11.80
N ARG A 69 -1.26 -10.93 10.71
CA ARG A 69 -1.22 -9.60 10.09
C ARG A 69 -1.72 -8.52 11.04
N ASP A 70 -2.86 -8.76 11.69
CA ASP A 70 -3.50 -7.78 12.57
C ASP A 70 -2.72 -7.60 13.88
N GLY A 71 -1.98 -8.63 14.31
CA GLY A 71 -1.07 -8.58 15.46
C GLY A 71 0.33 -8.01 15.19
N ASP A 72 0.71 -7.86 13.92
CA ASP A 72 2.04 -7.39 13.50
C ASP A 72 2.07 -5.87 13.27
N ALA A 73 3.15 -5.22 13.72
CA ALA A 73 3.30 -3.77 13.67
C ALA A 73 3.31 -3.19 12.24
N ASP A 74 3.79 -3.96 11.27
CA ASP A 74 3.79 -3.60 9.85
C ASP A 74 2.55 -4.16 9.14
N GLY A 75 2.12 -5.38 9.49
CA GLY A 75 0.94 -6.02 8.91
C GLY A 75 -0.34 -5.19 9.03
N ARG A 76 -0.52 -4.51 10.18
CA ARG A 76 -1.67 -3.61 10.41
C ARG A 76 -1.79 -2.45 9.41
N TYR A 77 -0.71 -2.07 8.72
CA TYR A 77 -0.79 -1.04 7.66
C TYR A 77 -1.67 -1.48 6.49
N LEU A 78 -1.82 -2.78 6.23
CA LEU A 78 -2.64 -3.27 5.11
C LEU A 78 -4.11 -2.90 5.25
N GLN A 79 -4.64 -2.81 6.48
CA GLN A 79 -6.01 -2.35 6.71
C GLN A 79 -6.18 -0.87 6.33
N ALA A 80 -5.19 -0.03 6.65
CA ALA A 80 -5.19 1.38 6.28
C ALA A 80 -4.99 1.58 4.76
N LEU A 81 -4.09 0.79 4.17
CA LEU A 81 -3.85 0.79 2.72
C LEU A 81 -5.06 0.30 1.94
N ARG A 82 -5.86 -0.61 2.50
CA ARG A 82 -7.11 -1.08 1.89
C ARG A 82 -8.11 0.06 1.76
N TYR A 83 -8.27 0.85 2.83
CA TYR A 83 -9.08 2.05 2.79
C TYR A 83 -8.57 2.99 1.68
N ALA A 84 -7.29 3.35 1.70
CA ALA A 84 -6.66 4.21 0.69
C ALA A 84 -6.89 3.70 -0.75
N ARG A 85 -6.71 2.40 -0.99
CA ARG A 85 -6.94 1.75 -2.29
C ARG A 85 -8.39 1.92 -2.73
N ASN A 86 -9.35 1.67 -1.85
CA ASN A 86 -10.77 1.83 -2.18
C ASN A 86 -11.12 3.29 -2.53
N ARG A 87 -10.50 4.27 -1.85
CA ARG A 87 -10.61 5.69 -2.21
C ARG A 87 -10.11 5.95 -3.64
N CYS A 88 -8.96 5.39 -4.00
CA CYS A 88 -8.37 5.55 -5.32
C CYS A 88 -9.23 4.88 -6.41
N THR A 89 -9.67 3.63 -6.20
CA THR A 89 -10.31 2.83 -7.25
C THR A 89 -11.77 3.17 -7.48
N HIS A 90 -12.52 3.47 -6.41
CA HIS A 90 -13.96 3.68 -6.53
C HIS A 90 -14.33 5.16 -6.73
N GLN A 91 -13.43 6.08 -6.39
CA GLN A 91 -13.74 7.51 -6.35
C GLN A 91 -12.67 8.39 -7.00
N LEU A 92 -11.58 7.80 -7.50
CA LEU A 92 -10.44 8.52 -8.07
C LEU A 92 -9.89 9.60 -7.11
N ALA A 93 -10.02 9.36 -5.80
CA ALA A 93 -9.59 10.33 -4.80
C ALA A 93 -8.06 10.40 -4.78
N LEU A 94 -7.53 11.62 -4.87
CA LEU A 94 -6.09 11.89 -4.74
C LEU A 94 -5.68 11.79 -3.26
N VAL A 95 -5.43 10.57 -2.78
CA VAL A 95 -5.13 10.28 -1.36
C VAL A 95 -3.76 10.75 -0.89
N ALA A 96 -2.89 11.21 -1.78
CA ALA A 96 -1.59 11.76 -1.45
C ALA A 96 -1.47 13.20 -1.95
N GLU A 97 -0.67 13.99 -1.24
CA GLU A 97 -0.35 15.36 -1.62
C GLU A 97 1.12 15.67 -1.37
N ARG A 98 1.64 16.64 -2.11
CA ARG A 98 2.98 17.16 -1.91
C ARG A 98 3.07 17.94 -0.60
N LYS A 99 4.14 17.72 0.16
CA LYS A 99 4.49 18.52 1.33
C LYS A 99 5.99 18.78 1.40
N GLY A 100 6.44 19.80 0.67
CA GLY A 100 7.80 20.34 0.81
C GLY A 100 8.91 19.31 0.63
N LEU A 101 9.95 19.42 1.46
CA LEU A 101 11.14 18.57 1.44
C LEU A 101 11.24 17.76 2.73
N ALA A 102 11.57 16.47 2.64
CA ALA A 102 11.90 15.62 3.79
C ALA A 102 12.86 14.49 3.38
N PRO A 103 13.60 13.89 4.31
CA PRO A 103 14.37 12.68 4.03
C PRO A 103 13.42 11.49 3.73
N PRO A 104 13.76 10.60 2.78
CA PRO A 104 12.99 9.40 2.49
C PRO A 104 13.10 8.39 3.65
N PHE A 105 12.08 7.54 3.80
CA PHE A 105 12.09 6.40 4.74
C PHE A 105 12.92 5.21 4.25
N ARG A 106 13.59 5.33 3.09
CA ARG A 106 14.46 4.31 2.50
C ARG A 106 15.84 4.91 2.15
N PRO A 107 16.93 4.14 2.26
CA PRO A 107 18.25 4.59 1.83
C PRO A 107 18.35 4.66 0.29
N PRO A 108 19.22 5.53 -0.27
CA PRO A 108 20.08 6.49 0.43
C PRO A 108 19.30 7.68 1.02
N ILE A 109 19.65 8.12 2.23
CA ILE A 109 18.96 9.24 2.89
C ILE A 109 19.48 10.57 2.33
N THR A 110 18.80 11.07 1.30
CA THR A 110 19.01 12.41 0.72
C THR A 110 17.74 13.25 0.91
N LEU A 111 17.87 14.56 1.17
CA LEU A 111 16.69 15.42 1.27
C LEU A 111 15.97 15.46 -0.10
N GLY A 112 14.73 14.98 -0.16
CA GLY A 112 13.95 14.86 -1.39
C GLY A 112 12.57 15.48 -1.26
N LEU A 113 11.82 15.51 -2.36
CA LEU A 113 10.41 15.89 -2.33
C LEU A 113 9.64 14.89 -1.46
N LEU A 114 8.79 15.39 -0.56
CA LEU A 114 7.95 14.54 0.28
C LEU A 114 6.51 14.57 -0.21
N PHE A 115 5.95 13.37 -0.35
CA PHE A 115 4.50 13.17 -0.47
C PHE A 115 3.98 12.55 0.82
N ARG A 116 2.82 13.02 1.26
CA ARG A 116 2.12 12.50 2.44
C ARG A 116 0.71 12.08 2.08
N TRP A 117 0.13 11.21 2.91
CA TRP A 117 -1.29 10.93 2.84
C TRP A 117 -2.10 12.15 3.29
N ARG A 118 -3.18 12.44 2.56
CA ARG A 118 -4.17 13.44 2.98
C ARG A 118 -4.92 12.94 4.22
N PRO A 119 -5.33 13.81 5.15
CA PRO A 119 -6.30 13.45 6.19
C PRO A 119 -7.64 13.00 5.57
N VAL A 120 -8.40 12.14 6.26
CA VAL A 120 -9.74 11.73 5.81
C VAL A 120 -10.66 12.93 5.55
N SER A 121 -10.55 13.98 6.39
CA SER A 121 -11.33 15.21 6.25
C SER A 121 -11.07 16.00 4.95
N GLU A 122 -9.97 15.73 4.25
CA GLU A 122 -9.62 16.35 2.97
C GLU A 122 -9.97 15.45 1.76
N LEU A 123 -10.46 14.23 2.00
CA LEU A 123 -10.90 13.33 0.96
C LEU A 123 -12.38 13.56 0.64
N PRO A 124 -12.84 13.22 -0.58
CA PRO A 124 -14.26 13.17 -0.88
C PRO A 124 -15.01 12.26 0.13
N PRO A 125 -16.32 12.42 0.36
CA PRO A 125 -17.08 11.48 1.18
C PRO A 125 -16.98 10.04 0.67
N PRO A 126 -16.97 9.00 1.52
CA PRO A 126 -16.93 7.60 1.09
C PRO A 126 -18.17 7.16 0.32
N ASP A 127 -17.93 6.36 -0.74
CA ASP A 127 -18.99 5.66 -1.44
C ASP A 127 -19.70 4.73 -0.44
N PRO A 128 -21.01 4.90 -0.22
CA PRO A 128 -21.76 4.10 0.74
C PRO A 128 -21.67 2.58 0.52
N ARG A 129 -21.38 2.13 -0.71
CA ARG A 129 -21.23 0.71 -1.06
C ARG A 129 -19.94 0.09 -0.53
N PHE A 130 -18.92 0.90 -0.25
CA PHE A 130 -17.58 0.47 0.16
C PHE A 130 -17.20 1.03 1.53
N ARG A 131 -18.18 1.15 2.43
CA ARG A 131 -17.93 1.59 3.82
C ARG A 131 -16.98 0.62 4.50
N ASP A 132 -15.90 1.17 5.05
CA ASP A 132 -14.90 0.44 5.81
C ASP A 132 -14.48 1.25 7.05
N PRO A 133 -15.30 1.27 8.12
CA PRO A 133 -15.02 2.07 9.31
C PRO A 133 -13.70 1.66 9.99
N ARG A 134 -13.34 0.37 9.94
CA ARG A 134 -12.07 -0.12 10.50
C ARG A 134 -10.88 0.37 9.69
N GLY A 135 -10.99 0.33 8.36
CA GLY A 135 -9.99 0.89 7.46
C GLY A 135 -9.85 2.40 7.59
N GLU A 136 -10.95 3.12 7.78
CA GLU A 136 -10.94 4.56 8.01
C GLU A 136 -10.20 4.92 9.31
N THR A 137 -10.51 4.25 10.43
CA THR A 137 -9.77 4.43 11.69
C THR A 137 -8.29 4.11 11.51
N ALA A 138 -7.95 2.99 10.89
CA ALA A 138 -6.55 2.61 10.66
C ALA A 138 -5.83 3.62 9.74
N TYR A 139 -6.52 4.18 8.75
CA TYR A 139 -5.99 5.22 7.88
C TYR A 139 -5.65 6.49 8.64
N ASP A 140 -6.57 6.98 9.48
CA ASP A 140 -6.32 8.18 10.29
C ASP A 140 -5.19 7.99 11.31
N GLU A 141 -5.07 6.79 11.88
CA GLU A 141 -4.02 6.49 12.87
C GLU A 141 -2.63 6.28 12.24
N LEU A 142 -2.56 5.58 11.11
CA LEU A 142 -1.29 5.09 10.56
C LEU A 142 -0.81 5.87 9.34
N LEU A 143 -1.73 6.38 8.52
CA LEU A 143 -1.39 7.00 7.24
C LEU A 143 -1.53 8.51 7.25
N ALA A 144 -2.66 9.03 7.74
CA ALA A 144 -3.01 10.44 7.61
C ALA A 144 -1.86 11.34 8.07
N LYS A 145 -1.46 12.26 7.20
CA LYS A 145 -0.37 13.22 7.39
C LYS A 145 1.04 12.64 7.42
N ASN A 146 1.20 11.31 7.44
CA ASN A 146 2.50 10.64 7.40
C ASN A 146 3.01 10.53 5.95
N PRO A 147 4.34 10.38 5.78
CA PRO A 147 4.96 10.10 4.49
C PRO A 147 4.34 8.89 3.78
N ALA A 148 4.11 9.02 2.48
CA ALA A 148 3.43 7.98 1.71
C ALA A 148 4.31 6.74 1.49
N ASP A 149 5.62 6.94 1.41
CA ASP A 149 6.64 5.89 1.32
C ASP A 149 6.69 4.97 2.55
N GLN A 150 6.49 5.53 3.74
CA GLN A 150 6.51 4.80 5.00
C GLN A 150 5.58 3.58 4.97
N ALA A 151 4.35 3.76 4.50
CA ALA A 151 3.37 2.67 4.46
C ALA A 151 3.72 1.57 3.43
N ILE A 152 4.37 1.96 2.33
CA ILE A 152 4.87 1.00 1.33
C ILE A 152 6.02 0.19 1.91
N VAL A 153 6.90 0.80 2.72
CA VAL A 153 7.96 0.08 3.46
C VAL A 153 7.36 -0.95 4.41
N HIS A 154 6.37 -0.56 5.22
CA HIS A 154 5.73 -1.47 6.15
C HIS A 154 5.04 -2.64 5.43
N ALA A 155 4.30 -2.38 4.35
CA ALA A 155 3.69 -3.44 3.56
C ALA A 155 4.74 -4.44 3.01
N ASP A 156 5.85 -3.96 2.44
CA ASP A 156 6.93 -4.82 1.93
C ASP A 156 7.56 -5.65 3.06
N ALA A 157 7.85 -5.03 4.20
CA ALA A 157 8.43 -5.69 5.36
C ALA A 157 7.53 -6.80 5.90
N TRP A 158 6.22 -6.55 5.97
CA TRP A 158 5.24 -7.58 6.32
C TRP A 158 5.22 -8.73 5.32
N PHE A 159 5.15 -8.43 4.02
CA PHE A 159 5.12 -9.46 2.98
C PHE A 159 6.37 -10.33 3.00
N VAL A 160 7.56 -9.74 3.14
CA VAL A 160 8.82 -10.48 3.29
C VAL A 160 8.77 -11.42 4.48
N ARG A 161 8.30 -10.96 5.65
CA ARG A 161 8.20 -11.79 6.85
C ARG A 161 7.19 -12.92 6.70
N TRP A 162 5.99 -12.64 6.20
CA TRP A 162 4.96 -13.67 6.04
C TRP A 162 5.39 -14.73 5.01
N SER A 163 5.93 -14.30 3.87
CA SER A 163 6.43 -15.24 2.85
C SER A 163 7.57 -16.12 3.36
N ALA A 164 8.46 -15.60 4.22
CA ALA A 164 9.56 -16.39 4.79
C ALA A 164 9.09 -17.51 5.72
N GLN A 165 7.89 -17.42 6.31
CA GLN A 165 7.33 -18.47 7.17
C GLN A 165 6.77 -19.67 6.37
N ARG A 166 6.65 -19.50 5.05
CA ARG A 166 6.09 -20.52 4.13
C ARG A 166 7.17 -21.36 3.43
N ILE A 167 8.46 -21.02 3.60
CA ILE A 167 9.61 -21.72 2.99
C ILE A 167 10.17 -22.74 3.98
#